data_AF-A0A2C8YBB7-F1
#
_entry.id   AF-A0A2C8YBB7-F1
#
_cell.length_a   1.000
_cell.length_b   1.000
_cell.length_c   1.000
_cell.angle_alpha   90.00
_cell.angle_beta   90.00
_cell.angle_gamma   90.00
#
_symmetry.space_group_name_H-M   'P 1'
#
loop_
_entity.id
_entity.type
_entity.pdbx_description
1 polymer ?
#
loop_
_entity_poly.entity_id
_entity_poly.type
_entity_poly.pdbx_seq_one_letter_code
_entity_poly.pdbx_strand_id
1 'polypeptide(L)'
;MASPSDNSHEYDDEPELAGYEPHGDRPLRSPHLLTVMRVVVVVGLIGLVLPGILIGVSTANNTAQRSCEIYTSYLSPEAVGFSARFELASESGIGWNCYAVGFGGSETLLATMGLIPGGARLPATPLAPTSET
;
A
#
# COMPACT_ATOMS: atom_id res chain seq x y z
N MET A 1 8.10 -52.88 -49.74
CA MET A 1 7.98 -53.54 -48.43
C MET A 1 8.47 -52.54 -47.40
N ALA A 2 7.56 -51.95 -46.63
CA ALA A 2 7.86 -50.93 -45.63
C ALA A 2 7.04 -51.16 -44.35
N SER A 3 7.70 -50.89 -43.22
CA SER A 3 7.26 -50.86 -41.80
C SER A 3 6.94 -52.19 -41.11
N PRO A 4 6.96 -52.24 -39.75
CA PRO A 4 7.21 -51.18 -38.73
C PRO A 4 8.32 -51.55 -37.70
N SER A 5 9.11 -50.60 -37.19
CA SER A 5 8.95 -49.94 -35.88
C SER A 5 8.89 -50.89 -34.68
N ASP A 6 10.05 -51.28 -34.13
CA ASP A 6 10.13 -51.79 -32.75
C ASP A 6 10.74 -50.69 -31.89
N ASN A 7 9.85 -49.87 -31.34
CA ASN A 7 10.16 -48.83 -30.38
C ASN A 7 9.96 -49.50 -29.02
N SER A 8 11.03 -50.08 -28.47
CA SER A 8 11.03 -50.74 -27.17
C SER A 8 10.82 -49.72 -26.05
N HIS A 9 9.55 -49.39 -25.82
CA HIS A 9 9.08 -48.80 -24.58
C HIS A 9 9.09 -49.89 -23.50
N GLU A 10 10.27 -50.21 -22.98
CA GLU A 10 10.39 -50.95 -21.72
C GLU A 10 10.17 -49.97 -20.57
N TYR A 11 8.91 -49.62 -20.38
CA TYR A 11 8.38 -49.09 -19.11
C TYR A 11 7.44 -50.17 -18.55
N ASP A 12 7.97 -51.39 -18.42
CA ASP A 12 7.24 -52.48 -17.77
C ASP A 12 7.44 -52.35 -16.25
N ASP A 13 6.30 -52.14 -15.60
CA ASP A 13 5.96 -52.55 -14.24
C ASP A 13 6.99 -52.22 -13.13
N GLU A 14 6.70 -51.16 -12.38
CA GLU A 14 7.31 -50.88 -11.07
C GLU A 14 6.51 -51.59 -9.96
N PRO A 15 6.82 -52.86 -9.58
CA PRO A 15 6.05 -53.64 -8.61
C PRO A 15 6.09 -53.05 -7.20
N GLU A 16 7.05 -52.17 -6.93
CA GLU A 16 7.20 -51.40 -5.68
C GLU A 16 6.01 -50.47 -5.42
N LEU A 17 5.23 -50.15 -6.47
CA LEU A 17 4.06 -49.29 -6.42
C LEU A 17 2.74 -50.07 -6.47
N ALA A 18 2.77 -51.39 -6.73
CA ALA A 18 1.57 -52.22 -6.89
C ALA A 18 0.79 -52.43 -5.58
N GLY A 19 1.38 -52.10 -4.43
CA GLY A 19 0.72 -52.06 -3.12
C GLY A 19 0.57 -50.65 -2.54
N TYR A 20 0.96 -49.61 -3.28
CA TYR A 20 0.68 -48.24 -2.89
C TYR A 20 -0.79 -47.97 -3.19
N GLU A 21 -1.66 -48.30 -2.24
CA GLU A 21 -2.95 -47.66 -2.15
C GLU A 21 -2.65 -46.22 -1.68
N PRO A 22 -2.68 -45.19 -2.57
CA PRO A 22 -2.57 -43.81 -2.13
C PRO A 22 -3.65 -43.64 -1.09
N HIS A 23 -3.28 -43.50 0.19
CA HIS A 23 -4.15 -43.69 1.34
C HIS A 23 -5.55 -43.17 1.03
N GLY A 24 -6.46 -44.11 0.71
CA GLY A 24 -7.65 -43.80 -0.07
C GLY A 24 -8.42 -42.66 0.56
N ASP A 25 -8.67 -41.59 -0.21
CA ASP A 25 -9.58 -40.43 -0.02
C ASP A 25 -10.11 -40.14 1.41
N ARG A 26 -9.33 -40.42 2.44
CA ARG A 26 -9.56 -40.01 3.81
C ARG A 26 -8.85 -38.68 3.85
N PRO A 27 -9.58 -37.54 3.77
CA PRO A 27 -8.92 -36.28 3.93
C PRO A 27 -8.21 -36.34 5.28
N LEU A 28 -6.87 -36.28 5.26
CA LEU A 28 -6.00 -36.38 6.45
C LEU A 28 -6.34 -35.32 7.52
N ARG A 29 -7.24 -34.41 7.21
CA ARG A 29 -7.92 -33.50 8.14
C ARG A 29 -9.41 -33.45 7.81
N SER A 30 -10.24 -33.53 8.85
CA SER A 30 -11.67 -33.25 8.71
C SER A 30 -11.89 -31.86 8.08
N PRO A 31 -12.97 -31.65 7.30
CA PRO A 31 -13.24 -30.37 6.65
C PRO A 31 -13.29 -29.20 7.66
N HIS A 32 -13.71 -29.46 8.91
CA HIS A 32 -13.67 -28.50 10.00
C HIS A 32 -12.25 -28.06 10.37
N LEU A 33 -11.28 -28.97 10.45
CA LEU A 33 -9.89 -28.63 10.78
C LEU A 33 -9.25 -27.75 9.70
N LEU A 34 -9.61 -27.93 8.43
CA LEU A 34 -9.13 -27.08 7.33
C LEU A 34 -9.66 -25.65 7.44
N THR A 35 -10.94 -25.48 7.79
CA THR A 35 -11.53 -24.16 8.02
C THR A 35 -10.89 -23.47 9.21
N VAL A 36 -10.69 -24.18 10.33
CA VAL A 36 -10.02 -23.61 11.52
C VAL A 36 -8.60 -23.16 11.17
N MET A 37 -7.83 -24.00 10.47
CA MET A 37 -6.48 -23.63 10.03
C MET A 37 -6.51 -22.37 9.15
N ARG A 38 -7.43 -22.28 8.18
CA ARG A 38 -7.56 -21.11 7.30
C ARG A 38 -7.89 -19.84 8.11
N VAL A 39 -8.81 -19.92 9.06
CA VAL A 39 -9.16 -18.78 9.93
C VAL A 39 -7.96 -18.34 10.75
N VAL A 40 -7.24 -19.27 11.38
CA VAL A 40 -6.03 -18.96 12.17
C VAL A 40 -4.98 -18.26 11.31
N VAL A 41 -4.74 -18.76 10.09
CA VAL A 41 -3.80 -18.13 9.15
C VAL A 41 -4.23 -16.70 8.79
N VAL A 42 -5.50 -16.50 8.44
CA VAL A 42 -6.02 -15.16 8.09
C VAL A 42 -5.89 -14.19 9.27
N VAL A 43 -6.26 -14.63 10.48
CA VAL A 43 -6.11 -13.82 11.70
C VAL A 43 -4.64 -13.51 11.98
N GLY A 44 -3.75 -14.49 11.83
CA GLY A 44 -2.31 -14.29 11.99
C GLY A 44 -1.75 -13.28 11.00
N LEU A 45 -2.17 -13.35 9.72
CA LEU A 45 -1.77 -12.38 8.70
C LEU A 45 -2.30 -10.97 8.99
N ILE A 46 -3.56 -10.85 9.41
CA ILE A 46 -4.12 -9.55 9.83
C ILE A 46 -3.32 -9.00 11.02
N GLY A 47 -3.05 -9.83 12.03
CA GLY A 47 -2.25 -9.44 13.20
C GLY A 47 -0.83 -9.00 12.85
N LEU A 48 -0.24 -9.56 11.80
CA LEU A 48 1.10 -9.17 11.32
C LEU A 48 1.08 -7.90 10.47
N VAL A 49 0.09 -7.72 9.60
CA VAL A 49 0.03 -6.60 8.65
C VAL A 49 -0.54 -5.33 9.27
N LEU A 50 -1.56 -5.45 10.12
CA LEU A 50 -2.25 -4.32 10.75
C LEU A 50 -1.30 -3.34 11.49
N PRO A 51 -0.35 -3.77 12.35
CA PRO A 51 0.55 -2.83 13.01
C PRO A 51 1.41 -2.05 12.01
N GLY A 52 1.86 -2.68 10.92
CA GLY A 52 2.63 -2.01 9.87
C GLY A 52 1.82 -0.90 9.19
N ILE A 53 0.55 -1.17 8.86
CA ILE A 53 -0.35 -0.16 8.27
C ILE A 53 -0.59 1.00 9.23
N LEU A 54 -0.87 0.72 10.51
CA LEU A 54 -1.12 1.75 11.53
C LEU A 54 0.09 2.68 11.70
N ILE A 55 1.29 2.10 11.78
CA ILE A 55 2.54 2.86 11.87
C ILE A 55 2.75 3.70 10.60
N GLY A 56 2.52 3.12 9.43
CA GLY A 56 2.67 3.81 8.14
C GLY A 56 1.74 5.02 8.03
N VAL A 57 0.45 4.85 8.30
CA VAL A 57 -0.54 5.94 8.24
C VAL A 57 -0.26 7.01 9.30
N SER A 58 0.11 6.62 10.52
CA SER A 58 0.49 7.58 11.57
C SER A 58 1.72 8.40 11.17
N THR A 59 2.74 7.75 10.61
CA THR A 59 3.96 8.43 10.15
C THR A 59 3.66 9.38 8.99
N ALA A 60 2.85 8.94 8.03
CA ALA A 60 2.41 9.76 6.90
C ALA A 60 1.64 10.99 7.39
N ASN A 61 0.65 10.80 8.29
CA ASN A 61 -0.12 11.91 8.85
C ASN A 61 0.80 12.92 9.57
N ASN A 62 1.68 12.47 10.46
CA ASN A 62 2.60 13.35 11.18
C ASN A 62 3.54 14.14 10.23
N THR A 63 4.00 13.47 9.16
CA THR A 63 4.86 14.11 8.15
C THR A 63 4.08 15.14 7.33
N ALA A 64 2.84 14.83 6.96
CA ALA A 64 1.94 15.75 6.26
C ALA A 64 1.63 16.99 7.11
N GLN A 65 1.28 16.81 8.39
CA GLN A 65 0.98 17.93 9.30
C GLN A 65 2.20 18.87 9.43
N ARG A 66 3.39 18.33 9.73
CA ARG A 66 4.61 19.14 9.87
C ARG A 66 4.99 19.86 8.58
N SER A 67 4.88 19.18 7.45
CA SER A 67 5.23 19.79 6.16
C SER A 67 4.22 20.88 5.79
N CYS A 68 2.94 20.67 6.09
CA CYS A 68 1.89 21.64 5.83
C CYS A 68 1.99 22.90 6.71
N GLU A 69 2.39 22.74 7.97
CA GLU A 69 2.73 23.86 8.86
C GLU A 69 3.84 24.73 8.24
N ILE A 70 4.91 24.09 7.75
CA ILE A 70 6.03 24.79 7.08
C ILE A 70 5.54 25.49 5.81
N TYR A 71 4.81 24.79 4.93
CA TYR A 71 4.25 25.38 3.72
C TYR A 71 3.36 26.58 4.02
N THR A 72 2.48 26.47 5.02
CA THR A 72 1.58 27.56 5.39
C THR A 72 2.36 28.76 5.88
N SER A 73 3.33 28.57 6.78
CA SER A 73 4.17 29.67 7.28
C SER A 73 4.96 30.41 6.20
N TYR A 74 5.31 29.72 5.10
CA TYR A 74 6.10 30.28 4.01
C TYR A 74 5.24 30.85 2.86
N LEU A 75 4.18 30.14 2.47
CA LEU A 75 3.37 30.46 1.28
C LEU A 75 2.13 31.30 1.60
N SER A 76 1.59 31.21 2.82
CA SER A 76 0.40 31.95 3.24
C SER A 76 0.55 32.36 4.72
N PRO A 77 1.50 33.27 5.03
CA PRO A 77 1.74 33.72 6.40
C PRO A 77 0.53 34.45 7.03
N GLU A 78 -0.42 34.91 6.22
CA GLU A 78 -1.69 35.49 6.64
C GLU A 78 -2.75 34.46 7.04
N ALA A 79 -2.52 33.16 6.81
CA ALA A 79 -3.44 32.11 7.20
C ALA A 79 -3.60 32.04 8.72
N VAL A 80 -4.83 31.79 9.18
CA VAL A 80 -5.15 31.62 10.59
C VAL A 80 -4.96 30.19 11.08
N GLY A 81 -4.73 29.25 10.15
CA GLY A 81 -4.47 27.85 10.44
C GLY A 81 -4.09 27.06 9.19
N PHE A 82 -3.93 25.75 9.35
CA PHE A 82 -3.64 24.84 8.25
C PHE A 82 -4.41 23.52 8.44
N SER A 83 -4.57 22.77 7.34
CA SER A 83 -5.13 21.44 7.37
C SER A 83 -4.38 20.53 6.41
N ALA A 84 -3.81 19.44 6.92
CA ALA A 84 -3.30 18.35 6.11
C ALA A 84 -4.26 17.15 6.19
N ARG A 85 -4.69 16.63 5.04
CA ARG A 85 -5.65 15.52 4.96
C ARG A 85 -5.36 14.61 3.77
N PHE A 86 -5.71 13.35 3.92
CA PHE A 86 -5.66 12.38 2.82
C PHE A 86 -7.00 12.38 2.09
N GLU A 87 -6.95 12.55 0.78
CA GLU A 87 -8.13 12.59 -0.07
C GLU A 87 -8.03 11.57 -1.20
N LEU A 88 -9.15 10.89 -1.44
CA LEU A 88 -9.31 9.92 -2.52
C LEU A 88 -9.82 10.56 -3.82
N ALA A 89 -10.38 11.76 -3.73
CA ALA A 89 -11.00 12.47 -4.84
C ALA A 89 -10.72 13.98 -4.74
N SER A 90 -9.43 14.35 -4.69
CA SER A 90 -9.03 15.75 -4.81
C SER A 90 -8.84 16.14 -6.28
N GLU A 91 -8.85 17.45 -6.57
CA GLU A 91 -8.57 17.99 -7.90
C GLU A 91 -7.19 17.53 -8.44
N SER A 92 -6.26 17.27 -7.52
CA SER A 92 -4.90 16.77 -7.78
C SER A 92 -4.77 15.24 -7.76
N GLY A 93 -5.85 14.49 -7.55
CA GLY A 93 -5.86 13.03 -7.49
C GLY A 93 -5.88 12.45 -6.07
N ILE A 94 -5.38 11.22 -5.91
CA ILE A 94 -5.36 10.50 -4.63
C ILE A 94 -4.06 10.83 -3.87
N GLY A 95 -4.18 11.33 -2.65
CA GLY A 95 -3.01 11.60 -1.81
C GLY A 95 -3.27 12.53 -0.64
N TRP A 96 -2.19 12.87 0.05
CA TRP A 96 -2.17 13.91 1.07
C TRP A 96 -2.11 15.28 0.42
N ASN A 97 -2.96 16.18 0.89
CA ASN A 97 -3.01 17.57 0.47
C ASN A 97 -2.82 18.50 1.68
N CYS A 98 -2.24 19.66 1.43
CA CYS A 98 -2.05 20.72 2.42
C CYS A 98 -2.87 21.94 2.03
N TYR A 99 -3.66 22.44 2.98
CA TYR A 99 -4.50 23.61 2.83
C TYR A 99 -4.11 24.67 3.86
N ALA A 100 -4.02 25.93 3.42
CA ALA A 100 -4.08 27.09 4.32
C ALA A 100 -5.54 27.37 4.66
N VAL A 101 -5.81 27.70 5.92
CA VAL A 101 -7.12 28.13 6.39
C VAL A 101 -7.08 29.62 6.63
N GLY A 102 -7.83 30.37 5.83
CA GLY A 102 -7.98 31.83 5.96
C GLY A 102 -9.06 32.23 6.98
N PHE A 103 -9.11 33.52 7.30
CA PHE A 103 -10.14 34.07 8.19
C PHE A 103 -11.54 33.85 7.59
N GLY A 104 -12.45 33.24 8.36
CA GLY A 104 -13.78 32.84 7.88
C GLY A 104 -13.87 31.41 7.33
N GLY A 105 -12.79 30.63 7.39
CA GLY A 105 -12.80 29.20 7.07
C GLY A 105 -12.61 28.85 5.59
N SER A 106 -12.20 29.83 4.77
CA SER A 106 -11.81 29.56 3.38
C SER A 106 -10.53 28.70 3.35
N GLU A 107 -10.55 27.61 2.61
CA GLU A 107 -9.39 26.73 2.45
C GLU A 107 -8.73 26.96 1.08
N THR A 108 -7.42 27.17 1.06
CA THR A 108 -6.62 27.32 -0.16
C THR A 108 -5.62 26.19 -0.26
N LEU A 109 -5.62 25.44 -1.36
CA LEU A 109 -4.66 24.36 -1.59
C LEU A 109 -3.25 24.95 -1.78
N LEU A 110 -2.32 24.58 -0.91
CA LEU A 110 -0.92 25.01 -0.98
C LEU A 110 -0.03 24.00 -1.68
N ALA A 111 -0.20 22.71 -1.37
CA ALA A 111 0.68 21.66 -1.86
C ALA A 111 0.00 20.29 -1.92
N THR A 112 0.33 19.54 -2.97
CA THR A 112 -0.07 18.15 -3.18
C THR A 112 1.11 17.24 -2.80
N MET A 113 0.98 16.49 -1.72
CA MET A 113 2.08 15.71 -1.14
C MET A 113 2.09 14.24 -1.59
N GLY A 114 1.05 13.79 -2.29
CA GLY A 114 0.94 12.42 -2.81
C GLY A 114 0.64 11.37 -1.74
N LEU A 115 0.78 10.08 -2.07
CA LEU A 115 0.44 8.98 -1.16
C LEU A 115 1.31 8.93 0.09
N ILE A 116 2.62 9.16 -0.08
CA ILE A 116 3.61 9.14 1.00
C ILE A 116 4.20 10.55 1.09
N PRO A 117 3.75 11.36 2.06
CA PRO A 117 4.19 12.75 2.18
C PRO A 117 5.66 12.78 2.60
N GLY A 118 6.45 13.61 1.92
CA GLY A 118 7.82 13.94 2.30
C GLY A 118 7.90 15.25 3.07
N GLY A 119 9.10 15.59 3.54
CA GLY A 119 9.36 16.90 4.15
C GLY A 119 9.12 18.06 3.18
N ALA A 120 8.73 19.22 3.71
CA ALA A 120 8.50 20.43 2.94
C ALA A 120 9.70 20.78 2.04
N ARG A 121 9.41 21.08 0.77
CA ARG A 121 10.39 21.48 -0.24
C ARG A 121 10.15 22.94 -0.60
N LEU A 122 10.82 23.84 0.11
CA LEU A 122 10.75 25.27 -0.16
C LEU A 122 11.83 25.67 -1.17
N PRO A 123 11.58 26.67 -2.04
CA PRO A 123 12.63 27.26 -2.86
C PRO A 123 13.75 27.80 -1.99
N ALA A 124 15.01 27.42 -2.26
CA ALA A 124 16.17 27.92 -1.52
C ALA A 124 16.54 29.37 -1.88
N THR A 125 15.99 29.89 -2.98
CA THR A 125 16.25 31.23 -3.47
C THR A 125 15.24 32.19 -2.85
N PRO A 126 15.67 33.23 -2.11
CA PRO A 126 14.80 34.32 -1.73
C PRO A 126 14.16 34.92 -2.99
N LEU A 127 12.85 35.17 -2.97
CA LEU A 127 12.18 35.88 -4.05
C LEU A 127 12.89 37.23 -4.23
N ALA A 128 13.59 37.39 -5.36
CA ALA A 128 14.11 38.70 -5.72
C ALA A 128 12.90 39.64 -5.84
N PRO A 129 12.94 40.85 -5.25
CA PRO A 129 11.87 41.81 -5.43
C PRO A 129 11.71 42.03 -6.94
N THR A 130 10.54 41.68 -7.46
CA THR A 130 10.15 42.02 -8.82
C THR A 130 10.11 43.54 -8.87
N SER A 131 11.16 44.16 -9.41
CA SER A 131 11.12 45.54 -9.88
C SER A 131 10.11 45.61 -11.02
N GLU A 132 8.82 45.79 -10.69
CA GLU A 132 7.88 46.35 -11.64
C GLU A 132 8.31 47.80 -11.91
N THR A 133 8.49 48.11 -13.19
CA THR A 133 8.85 49.43 -13.74
C THR A 133 7.59 50.18 -14.14
#